data_AF-A0A2N1MIU9-F1
#
_entry.id   AF-A0A2N1MIU9-F1
#
_cell.length_a   1.000
_cell.length_b   1.000
_cell.length_c   1.000
_cell.angle_alpha   90.00
_cell.angle_beta   90.00
_cell.angle_gamma   90.00
#
_symmetry.space_group_name_H-M   'P 1'
#
loop_
_entity.id
_entity.type
_entity.pdbx_description
1 polymer ?
#
loop_
_entity_poly.entity_id
_entity_poly.type
_entity_poly.pdbx_seq_one_letter_code
_entity_poly.pdbx_strand_id
1 'polypeptide(L)'
;MPRASFNKDIDAIIVNTMKIFHPRSDCFDIISKKIPDRNKRQIVFRWRNTLDPRLCGDSLTLQEKKFIDNEIFVYLNCNKIINWRKIIENVERHFGRRHGDRKLKYYWFKVKKYQREITGVTREPMFAPTFNNNPFKMHPIF
;
A
#
# COMPACT_ATOMS: atom_id res chain seq x y z
N MET A 1 18.34 -8.19 14.38
CA MET A 1 17.60 -9.37 13.88
C MET A 1 17.37 -9.21 12.38
N PRO A 2 17.89 -10.10 11.51
CA PRO A 2 17.56 -10.10 10.09
C PRO A 2 16.05 -10.28 9.91
N ARG A 3 15.42 -9.46 9.06
CA ARG A 3 13.99 -9.65 8.74
C ARG A 3 13.85 -10.93 7.93
N ALA A 4 13.21 -11.95 8.49
CA ALA A 4 12.86 -13.13 7.72
C ALA A 4 11.95 -12.74 6.53
N SER A 5 12.20 -13.33 5.36
CA SER A 5 11.36 -13.15 4.18
C SER A 5 9.99 -13.82 4.39
N PHE A 6 8.98 -13.44 3.61
CA PHE A 6 7.77 -14.25 3.51
C PHE A 6 8.11 -15.58 2.81
N ASN A 7 7.66 -16.69 3.39
CA ASN A 7 7.79 -18.02 2.82
C ASN A 7 6.40 -18.61 2.52
N LYS A 8 6.37 -19.77 1.87
CA LYS A 8 5.13 -20.43 1.45
C LYS A 8 4.23 -20.80 2.64
N ASP A 9 4.80 -21.16 3.77
CA ASP A 9 4.04 -21.55 4.97
C ASP A 9 3.30 -20.35 5.58
N ILE A 10 3.99 -19.22 5.71
CA ILE A 10 3.39 -17.96 6.16
C ILE A 10 2.29 -17.53 5.19
N ASP A 11 2.54 -17.60 3.88
CA ASP A 11 1.55 -17.24 2.86
C ASP A 11 0.32 -18.16 2.95
N ALA A 12 0.51 -19.47 3.17
CA ALA A 12 -0.58 -20.42 3.37
C ALA A 12 -1.43 -20.10 4.60
N ILE A 13 -0.81 -19.73 5.73
CA ILE A 13 -1.52 -19.29 6.94
C ILE A 13 -2.39 -18.05 6.65
N ILE A 14 -1.84 -17.07 5.93
CA ILE A 14 -2.56 -15.85 5.54
C ILE A 14 -3.74 -16.20 4.66
N VAL A 15 -3.54 -16.96 3.58
CA VAL A 15 -4.58 -17.32 2.61
C VAL A 15 -5.69 -18.14 3.27
N ASN A 16 -5.34 -19.16 4.06
CA ASN A 16 -6.33 -20.01 4.71
C ASN A 16 -7.14 -19.24 5.75
N THR A 17 -6.49 -18.39 6.55
CA THR A 17 -7.20 -17.56 7.53
C THR A 17 -8.10 -16.54 6.82
N MET A 18 -7.67 -15.97 5.68
CA MET A 18 -8.52 -15.09 4.89
C MET A 18 -9.75 -15.80 4.33
N LYS A 19 -9.60 -17.01 3.79
CA LYS A 19 -10.75 -17.79 3.28
C LYS A 19 -11.81 -18.03 4.36
N ILE A 20 -11.39 -18.23 5.61
CA ILE A 20 -12.30 -18.55 6.72
C ILE A 20 -12.94 -17.28 7.31
N PHE A 21 -12.17 -16.20 7.46
CA PHE A 21 -12.56 -15.03 8.26
C PHE A 21 -12.81 -13.75 7.45
N HIS A 22 -12.59 -13.72 6.13
CA HIS A 22 -12.84 -12.56 5.29
C HIS A 22 -14.36 -12.41 5.06
N PRO A 23 -15.06 -11.69 5.95
CA PRO A 23 -15.16 -10.23 5.84
C PRO A 23 -14.97 -9.49 7.19
N ARG A 24 -14.49 -10.19 8.22
CA ARG A 24 -14.35 -9.62 9.56
C ARG A 24 -13.27 -8.55 9.59
N SER A 25 -13.53 -7.47 10.31
CA SER A 25 -12.60 -6.35 10.49
C SER A 25 -11.32 -6.74 11.24
N ASP A 26 -11.39 -7.79 12.08
CA ASP A 26 -10.29 -8.29 12.92
C ASP A 26 -9.48 -9.42 12.26
N CYS A 27 -9.77 -9.81 11.02
CA CYS A 27 -9.10 -10.94 10.35
C CYS A 27 -7.56 -10.80 10.36
N PHE A 28 -7.05 -9.60 10.12
CA PHE A 28 -5.61 -9.33 10.14
C PHE A 28 -5.01 -9.36 11.55
N ASP A 29 -5.78 -9.06 12.59
CA ASP A 29 -5.35 -9.19 13.99
C ASP A 29 -5.21 -10.67 14.37
N ILE A 30 -6.16 -11.50 13.93
CA ILE A 30 -6.09 -12.96 14.09
C ILE A 30 -4.85 -13.52 13.40
N ILE A 31 -4.57 -13.11 12.16
CA ILE A 31 -3.38 -13.56 11.42
C ILE A 31 -2.10 -13.12 12.13
N SER A 32 -2.05 -11.87 12.63
CA SER A 32 -0.87 -11.36 13.33
C SER A 32 -0.56 -12.12 14.62
N LYS A 33 -1.59 -12.66 15.30
CA LYS A 33 -1.39 -13.54 16.47
C LYS A 33 -0.84 -14.92 16.09
N LYS A 34 -1.18 -15.43 14.91
CA LYS A 34 -0.68 -16.73 14.41
C LYS A 34 0.74 -16.65 13.87
N ILE A 35 1.22 -15.47 13.49
CA ILE A 35 2.53 -15.25 12.88
C ILE A 35 3.28 -14.18 13.69
N PRO A 36 3.82 -14.52 14.87
CA PRO A 36 4.37 -13.53 15.81
C PRO A 36 5.54 -12.73 15.21
N ASP A 37 6.28 -13.31 14.26
CA ASP A 37 7.39 -12.65 13.56
C ASP A 37 6.95 -11.63 12.50
N ARG A 38 5.64 -11.46 12.28
CA ARG A 38 5.09 -10.53 11.30
C ARG A 38 4.07 -9.62 11.94
N ASN A 39 4.26 -8.32 11.74
CA ASN A 39 3.29 -7.35 12.19
C ASN A 39 2.09 -7.30 11.23
N LYS A 40 0.95 -6.83 11.76
CA LYS A 40 -0.29 -6.62 10.99
C LYS A 40 -0.07 -5.85 9.68
N ARG A 41 0.77 -4.81 9.69
CA ARG A 41 1.03 -3.98 8.49
C ARG A 41 1.69 -4.79 7.37
N GLN A 42 2.65 -5.65 7.69
CA GLN A 42 3.31 -6.54 6.74
C GLN A 42 2.33 -7.55 6.16
N ILE A 43 1.46 -8.12 6.99
CA ILE A 43 0.43 -9.07 6.56
C ILE A 43 -0.56 -8.41 5.61
N VAL A 44 -1.09 -7.22 5.97
CA VAL A 44 -1.98 -6.43 5.10
C VAL A 44 -1.30 -6.12 3.77
N PHE A 45 -0.04 -5.71 3.82
CA PHE A 45 0.74 -5.42 2.62
C PHE A 45 0.91 -6.67 1.74
N ARG A 46 1.26 -7.81 2.33
CA ARG A 46 1.43 -9.09 1.62
C ARG A 46 0.13 -9.54 0.95
N TRP A 47 -0.99 -9.45 1.68
CA TRP A 47 -2.31 -9.77 1.14
C TRP A 47 -2.67 -8.89 -0.06
N ARG A 48 -2.69 -7.56 0.13
CA ARG A 48 -3.17 -6.59 -0.87
C ARG A 48 -2.29 -6.44 -2.11
N ASN A 49 -1.10 -7.04 -2.13
CA ASN A 49 -0.15 -6.89 -3.23
C ASN A 49 0.32 -8.21 -3.84
N THR A 50 0.02 -9.35 -3.21
CA THR A 50 0.58 -10.64 -3.64
C THR A 50 -0.39 -11.80 -3.47
N LEU A 51 -1.13 -11.88 -2.36
CA LEU A 51 -1.88 -13.10 -2.02
C LEU A 51 -3.39 -13.05 -2.28
N ASP A 52 -3.99 -11.86 -2.38
CA ASP A 52 -5.42 -11.76 -2.69
C ASP A 52 -5.68 -12.34 -4.09
N PRO A 53 -6.49 -13.42 -4.22
CA PRO A 53 -6.69 -14.11 -5.49
C PRO A 53 -7.40 -13.25 -6.54
N ARG A 54 -8.02 -12.13 -6.13
CA ARG A 54 -8.64 -11.18 -7.06
C ARG A 54 -7.61 -10.28 -7.76
N LEU A 55 -6.34 -10.34 -7.35
CA LEU A 55 -5.31 -9.46 -7.86
C LEU A 55 -5.07 -9.68 -9.36
N CYS A 56 -5.17 -8.60 -10.11
CA CYS A 56 -4.82 -8.54 -11.52
C CYS A 56 -3.29 -8.44 -11.67
N GLY A 57 -2.70 -9.44 -12.32
CA GLY A 57 -1.28 -9.48 -12.68
C GLY A 57 -0.90 -8.43 -13.72
N ASP A 58 -1.83 -8.08 -14.60
CA ASP A 58 -1.59 -7.22 -15.77
C ASP A 58 -1.11 -5.81 -15.42
N SER A 59 -0.38 -5.19 -16.34
CA SER A 59 0.02 -3.80 -16.19
C SER A 59 -1.17 -2.85 -16.21
N LEU A 60 -1.03 -1.69 -15.56
CA LEU A 60 -2.03 -0.63 -15.66
C LEU A 60 -2.14 -0.15 -17.12
N THR A 61 -3.35 -0.23 -17.65
CA THR A 61 -3.73 0.28 -18.97
C THR A 61 -3.66 1.80 -19.02
N LEU A 62 -3.65 2.37 -20.23
CA LEU A 62 -3.67 3.82 -20.41
C LEU A 62 -4.92 4.46 -19.80
N GLN A 63 -6.08 3.81 -19.89
CA GLN A 63 -7.34 4.33 -19.34
C GLN A 63 -7.34 4.32 -17.81
N GLU A 64 -6.84 3.24 -17.19
CA GLU A 64 -6.68 3.18 -15.72
C GLU A 64 -5.72 4.27 -15.22
N LYS A 65 -4.62 4.51 -15.94
CA LYS A 65 -3.66 5.58 -15.62
C LYS A 65 -4.31 6.96 -15.65
N LYS A 66 -5.01 7.30 -16.74
CA LYS A 66 -5.75 8.57 -16.86
C LYS A 66 -6.78 8.73 -15.75
N PHE A 67 -7.50 7.66 -15.41
CA PHE A 67 -8.47 7.69 -14.32
C PHE A 67 -7.80 7.96 -12.96
N ILE A 68 -6.68 7.29 -12.67
CA ILE A 68 -5.90 7.54 -11.44
C ILE A 68 -5.43 8.99 -11.37
N ASP A 69 -4.93 9.54 -12.48
CA ASP A 69 -4.46 10.93 -12.53
C ASP A 69 -5.61 11.91 -12.23
N ASN A 70 -6.79 11.69 -12.82
CA ASN A 70 -7.99 12.48 -12.56
C ASN A 70 -8.44 12.40 -11.10
N GLU A 71 -8.52 11.20 -10.52
CA GLU A 71 -8.87 10.99 -9.12
C GLU A 71 -7.91 11.75 -8.19
N ILE A 72 -6.60 11.69 -8.46
CA ILE A 72 -5.61 12.39 -7.65
C ILE A 72 -5.70 13.90 -7.84
N PHE A 73 -5.93 14.39 -9.06
CA PHE A 73 -6.09 15.80 -9.35
C PHE A 73 -7.22 16.45 -8.53
N VAL A 74 -8.33 15.74 -8.32
CA VAL A 74 -9.42 16.19 -7.43
C VAL A 74 -8.91 16.41 -5.99
N TYR A 75 -8.10 15.50 -5.45
CA TYR A 75 -7.49 15.68 -4.12
C TYR A 75 -6.54 16.88 -4.08
N LEU A 76 -5.70 17.04 -5.11
CA LEU A 76 -4.72 18.13 -5.18
C LEU A 76 -5.41 19.50 -5.27
N ASN A 77 -6.46 19.63 -6.08
CA ASN A 77 -7.22 20.88 -6.23
C ASN A 77 -7.97 21.27 -4.96
N CYS A 78 -8.43 20.28 -4.18
CA CYS A 78 -9.05 20.54 -2.88
C CYS A 78 -8.03 20.73 -1.74
N ASN A 79 -6.72 20.74 -2.03
CA ASN A 79 -5.64 20.72 -1.04
C ASN A 79 -5.81 19.62 0.02
N LYS A 80 -6.33 18.46 -0.39
CA LYS A 80 -6.61 17.31 0.49
C LYS A 80 -5.50 16.29 0.41
N ILE A 81 -5.26 15.60 1.53
CA ILE A 81 -4.37 14.44 1.57
C ILE A 81 -4.96 13.32 0.69
N ILE A 82 -4.12 12.76 -0.18
CA ILE A 82 -4.50 11.67 -1.10
C ILE A 82 -4.94 10.45 -0.29
N ASN A 83 -6.21 10.08 -0.42
CA ASN A 83 -6.75 8.85 0.16
C ASN A 83 -6.59 7.68 -0.81
N TRP A 84 -5.45 6.98 -0.70
CA TRP A 84 -5.15 5.82 -1.55
C TRP A 84 -6.20 4.72 -1.47
N ARG A 85 -6.80 4.48 -0.30
CA ARG A 85 -7.82 3.44 -0.15
C ARG A 85 -9.00 3.73 -1.07
N LYS A 86 -9.46 4.99 -1.10
CA LYS A 86 -10.58 5.41 -1.93
C LYS A 86 -10.27 5.32 -3.41
N ILE A 87 -9.09 5.77 -3.83
CA ILE A 87 -8.66 5.70 -5.24
C ILE A 87 -8.61 4.24 -5.71
N ILE A 88 -8.03 3.36 -4.90
CA ILE A 88 -7.94 1.92 -5.21
C ILE A 88 -9.34 1.31 -5.36
N GLU A 89 -10.25 1.58 -4.41
CA GLU A 89 -11.64 1.12 -4.47
C GLU A 89 -12.37 1.68 -5.71
N ASN A 90 -12.12 2.93 -6.08
CA ASN A 90 -12.75 3.56 -7.24
C ASN A 90 -12.23 2.98 -8.56
N VAL A 91 -10.93 2.73 -8.69
CA VAL A 91 -10.34 2.04 -9.86
C VAL A 91 -10.90 0.62 -9.98
N GLU A 92 -10.93 -0.14 -8.89
CA GLU A 92 -11.51 -1.49 -8.89
C GLU A 92 -12.99 -1.47 -9.29
N ARG A 93 -13.78 -0.54 -8.74
CA ARG A 93 -15.20 -0.40 -9.07
C ARG A 93 -15.42 -0.01 -10.54
N HIS A 94 -14.58 0.86 -11.09
CA HIS A 94 -14.74 1.38 -12.45
C HIS A 94 -14.30 0.39 -13.53
N PHE A 95 -13.20 -0.34 -13.30
CA PHE A 95 -12.61 -1.24 -14.30
C PHE A 95 -12.86 -2.74 -14.03
N GLY A 96 -13.42 -3.08 -12.86
CA GLY A 96 -13.63 -4.47 -12.45
C GLY A 96 -12.33 -5.25 -12.17
N ARG A 97 -11.20 -4.56 -12.01
CA ARG A 97 -9.87 -5.16 -11.82
C ARG A 97 -9.23 -4.70 -10.52
N ARG A 98 -8.92 -5.66 -9.63
CA ARG A 98 -8.18 -5.37 -8.40
C ARG A 98 -6.68 -5.36 -8.68
N HIS A 99 -6.10 -4.20 -8.92
CA HIS A 99 -4.64 -4.07 -8.93
C HIS A 99 -4.09 -4.02 -7.51
N GLY A 100 -2.86 -4.49 -7.31
CA GLY A 100 -2.20 -4.35 -6.00
C GLY A 100 -2.01 -2.88 -5.60
N ASP A 101 -2.20 -2.55 -4.33
CA ASP A 101 -2.09 -1.18 -3.80
C ASP A 101 -0.77 -0.49 -4.20
N ARG A 102 0.34 -1.26 -4.20
CA ARG A 102 1.68 -0.82 -4.56
C ARG A 102 1.77 -0.44 -6.04
N LYS A 103 1.06 -1.14 -6.93
CA LYS A 103 1.11 -0.91 -8.38
C LYS A 103 0.61 0.50 -8.71
N LEU A 104 -0.53 0.89 -8.13
CA LEU A 104 -1.12 2.23 -8.27
C LEU A 104 -0.22 3.32 -7.68
N LYS A 105 0.26 3.10 -6.46
CA LYS A 105 1.17 4.04 -5.78
C LYS A 105 2.46 4.25 -6.56
N TYR A 106 3.06 3.17 -7.03
CA TYR A 106 4.32 3.20 -7.77
C TYR A 106 4.17 3.95 -9.10
N TYR A 107 3.08 3.73 -9.83
CA TYR A 107 2.75 4.49 -11.03
C TYR A 107 2.79 6.00 -10.75
N TRP A 108 2.04 6.47 -9.75
CA TRP A 108 1.97 7.88 -9.42
C TRP A 108 3.31 8.47 -8.95
N PHE A 109 4.05 7.76 -8.10
CA PHE A 109 5.35 8.24 -7.65
C PHE A 109 6.36 8.33 -8.81
N LYS A 110 6.27 7.43 -9.79
CA LYS A 110 7.09 7.50 -11.01
C LYS A 110 6.72 8.73 -11.85
N VAL A 111 5.43 9.01 -12.02
CA VAL A 111 4.95 10.22 -12.72
C VAL A 111 5.45 11.49 -12.02
N LYS A 112 5.31 11.59 -10.69
CA LYS A 112 5.82 12.73 -9.92
C LYS A 112 7.33 12.91 -10.03
N LYS A 113 8.09 11.81 -10.03
CA LYS A 113 9.55 11.85 -10.20
C LYS A 113 9.91 12.44 -11.57
N TYR A 114 9.27 11.94 -12.63
CA TYR A 114 9.50 12.43 -14.00
C TYR A 114 9.14 13.92 -14.16
N GLN A 115 8.03 14.36 -13.55
CA GLN A 115 7.64 15.78 -13.56
C GLN A 115 8.68 16.68 -12.87
N ARG A 116 9.28 16.24 -11.75
CA ARG A 116 10.36 16.99 -11.07
C ARG A 116 11.62 17.09 -11.91
N GLU A 117 11.98 16.01 -12.60
CA GLU A 117 13.16 15.96 -13.47
C GLU A 117 13.02 16.90 -14.67
N ILE A 118 11.83 17.00 -15.28
CA ILE A 118 11.56 17.94 -16.38
C ILE A 118 11.54 19.40 -15.89
N THR A 119 10.90 19.66 -14.75
CA THR A 119 10.65 21.04 -14.31
C THR A 119 11.85 21.70 -13.64
N GLY A 120 12.90 20.96 -13.29
CA GLY A 120 14.09 21.50 -12.61
C GLY A 120 13.83 22.09 -11.22
N VAL A 121 12.58 22.07 -10.74
CA VAL A 121 12.19 22.61 -9.43
C VAL A 121 12.31 21.51 -8.38
N THR A 122 13.47 21.44 -7.74
CA THR A 122 13.65 20.78 -6.44
C THR A 122 12.95 21.61 -5.36
N ARG A 123 11.61 21.59 -5.33
CA ARG A 123 10.90 21.91 -4.08
C ARG A 123 11.15 20.72 -3.15
N GLU A 124 11.92 20.96 -2.09
CA GLU A 124 12.03 20.02 -0.97
C GLU A 124 10.62 19.54 -0.62
N PRO A 125 10.38 18.22 -0.53
CA PRO A 125 9.09 17.74 -0.11
C PRO A 125 8.86 18.22 1.32
N MET A 126 7.86 19.08 1.55
CA MET A 126 7.31 19.37 2.90
C MET A 126 6.88 18.11 3.67
N PHE A 127 6.92 16.94 3.03
CA PHE A 127 6.89 15.64 3.68
C PHE A 127 7.95 14.73 3.04
N ALA A 128 9.22 14.94 3.39
CA ALA A 128 10.12 13.80 3.52
C ALA A 128 9.56 12.95 4.67
N PRO A 129 9.12 11.70 4.45
CA PRO A 129 8.95 10.80 5.56
C PRO A 129 10.34 10.62 6.13
N THR A 130 10.59 11.16 7.32
CA THR A 130 11.72 10.72 8.11
C THR A 130 11.51 9.22 8.31
N PHE A 131 12.24 8.41 7.56
CA PHE A 131 12.50 7.05 7.98
C PHE A 131 13.41 7.19 9.21
N ASN A 132 12.79 7.50 10.35
CA ASN A 132 13.46 7.53 11.62
C ASN A 132 13.79 6.07 11.98
N ASN A 133 14.91 5.60 11.45
CA ASN A 133 15.65 4.49 12.01
C ASN A 133 16.25 5.00 13.32
N ASN A 134 15.46 5.03 14.39
CA ASN A 134 16.02 5.14 15.72
C ASN A 134 15.40 4.08 16.64
N PRO A 135 16.09 2.94 16.84
CA PRO A 135 15.79 2.04 17.93
C PRO A 135 16.35 2.67 19.22
N PHE A 136 15.53 2.74 20.26
CA PHE A 136 15.85 3.25 21.60
C PHE A 136 15.91 4.78 21.75
N LYS A 137 14.80 5.38 22.19
CA LYS A 137 14.83 6.35 23.28
C LYS A 137 13.81 5.94 24.32
N MET A 138 14.29 5.31 25.38
CA MET A 138 13.59 5.26 26.66
C MET A 138 13.50 6.69 27.18
N HIS A 139 12.31 7.10 27.61
CA HIS A 139 12.15 8.29 28.44
C HIS A 139 12.76 7.98 29.83
N PRO A 140 13.64 8.83 30.37
CA PRO A 140 13.81 8.85 31.81
C PRO A 140 12.55 9.45 32.43
N ILE A 141 12.01 8.68 33.38
CA ILE A 141 11.12 9.17 34.43
C ILE A 141 11.95 10.16 35.25
N PHE A 142 11.52 11.41 35.31
CA PHE A 142 11.30 12.27 36.48
C PHE A 142 10.97 13.69 36.00
#